data_AF-A0A0Q8Q842-F1
#
_entry.id   AF-A0A0Q8Q842-F1
#
_cell.length_a   1.000
_cell.length_b   1.000
_cell.length_c   1.000
_cell.angle_alpha   90.00
_cell.angle_beta   90.00
_cell.angle_gamma   90.00
#
_symmetry.space_group_name_H-M   'P 1'
#
loop_
_entity.id
_entity.type
_entity.pdbx_description
1 polymer ?
#
loop_
_entity_poly.entity_id
_entity_poly.type
_entity_poly.pdbx_seq_one_letter_code
_entity_poly.pdbx_strand_id
1 'polypeptide(L)'
;MNSMTKPKASSRKVNRGGASEPMTQMSEMLMTQALTLDGMFTELVDHAATNLPQYPLTGERFARLALRAQSNCSASLVAMAKAQKALRPAQDDAAE
;
A
#
# COMPACT_ATOMS: atom_id res chain seq x y z
N MET A 1 -11.57 53.73 -35.77
CA MET A 1 -12.17 52.44 -35.38
C MET A 1 -11.08 51.39 -35.31
N ASN A 2 -10.46 51.17 -34.13
CA ASN A 2 -9.53 50.05 -33.92
C ASN A 2 -10.07 49.19 -32.77
N SER A 3 -10.54 47.99 -33.07
CA SER A 3 -11.01 47.01 -32.09
C SER A 3 -9.83 46.29 -31.46
N MET A 4 -9.55 46.63 -30.21
CA MET A 4 -8.52 46.03 -29.36
C MET A 4 -9.05 44.71 -28.79
N THR A 5 -8.71 43.59 -29.43
CA THR A 5 -9.08 42.25 -28.97
C THR A 5 -8.20 41.86 -27.79
N LYS A 6 -8.77 41.88 -26.57
CA LYS A 6 -8.08 41.41 -25.36
C LYS A 6 -7.98 39.88 -25.37
N PRO A 7 -6.84 39.28 -24.98
CA PRO A 7 -6.71 37.83 -24.88
C PRO A 7 -7.56 37.30 -23.72
N LYS A 8 -8.43 36.32 -24.01
CA LYS A 8 -9.17 35.55 -23.00
C LYS A 8 -8.18 34.75 -22.16
N ALA A 9 -8.16 35.00 -20.85
CA ALA A 9 -7.46 34.17 -19.89
C ALA A 9 -8.04 32.74 -19.98
N SER A 10 -7.23 31.81 -20.49
CA SER A 10 -7.57 30.39 -20.50
C SER A 10 -7.51 29.88 -19.06
N SER A 11 -8.68 29.74 -18.44
CA SER A 11 -8.83 29.09 -17.14
C SER A 11 -8.36 27.65 -17.26
N ARG A 12 -7.11 27.39 -16.86
CA ARG A 12 -6.56 26.05 -16.70
C ARG A 12 -7.34 25.36 -15.59
N LYS A 13 -8.34 24.56 -15.97
CA LYS A 13 -9.07 23.66 -15.07
C LYS A 13 -8.03 22.73 -14.45
N VAL A 14 -7.69 22.95 -13.18
CA VAL A 14 -6.78 22.08 -12.43
C VAL A 14 -7.48 20.75 -12.27
N ASN A 15 -6.95 19.73 -12.95
CA ASN A 15 -7.50 18.38 -12.92
C ASN A 15 -7.19 17.75 -11.56
N ARG A 16 -8.10 17.88 -10.59
CA ARG A 16 -7.96 17.29 -9.23
C ARG A 16 -8.12 15.75 -9.21
N GLY A 17 -8.43 15.13 -10.35
CA GLY A 17 -8.57 13.68 -10.48
C GLY A 17 -7.28 12.85 -10.47
N GLY A 18 -6.10 13.47 -10.37
CA GLY A 18 -4.82 12.75 -10.43
C GLY A 18 -4.30 12.20 -9.09
N ALA A 19 -4.89 12.57 -7.95
CA ALA A 19 -4.41 12.13 -6.63
C ALA A 19 -5.08 10.84 -6.13
N SER A 20 -6.29 10.53 -6.60
CA SER A 20 -7.03 9.33 -6.21
C SER A 20 -6.45 8.06 -6.82
N GLU A 21 -6.09 8.11 -8.10
CA GLU A 21 -5.59 6.95 -8.86
C GLU A 21 -4.25 6.40 -8.32
N PRO A 22 -3.23 7.23 -8.00
CA PRO A 22 -2.01 6.76 -7.35
C PRO A 22 -2.26 6.16 -5.97
N MET A 23 -3.20 6.71 -5.19
CA MET A 23 -3.52 6.19 -3.86
C MET A 23 -4.24 4.84 -3.92
N THR A 24 -5.13 4.65 -4.89
CA THR A 24 -5.76 3.35 -5.16
C THR A 24 -4.69 2.31 -5.55
N GLN A 25 -3.79 2.66 -6.47
CA GLN A 25 -2.70 1.77 -6.88
C GLN A 25 -1.76 1.42 -5.71
N MET A 26 -1.45 2.37 -4.83
CA MET A 26 -0.68 2.09 -3.60
C MET A 26 -1.43 1.15 -2.65
N SER A 27 -2.75 1.31 -2.49
CA SER A 27 -3.56 0.40 -1.67
C SER A 27 -3.52 -1.04 -2.21
N GLU A 28 -3.62 -1.22 -3.52
CA GLU A 28 -3.53 -2.54 -4.16
C GLU A 28 -2.15 -3.16 -3.94
N MET A 29 -1.08 -2.38 -4.15
CA MET A 29 0.29 -2.83 -3.94
C MET A 29 0.54 -3.27 -2.48
N LEU A 30 0.05 -2.49 -1.52
CA LEU A 30 0.15 -2.83 -0.09
C LEU A 30 -0.63 -4.10 0.25
N MET A 31 -1.79 -4.32 -0.38
CA MET A 31 -2.56 -5.56 -0.21
C MET A 31 -1.79 -6.77 -0.76
N THR A 32 -1.23 -6.66 -1.97
CA THR A 32 -0.40 -7.72 -2.54
C THR A 32 0.80 -8.03 -1.65
N GLN A 33 1.49 -7.01 -1.14
CA GLN A 33 2.61 -7.19 -0.21
C GLN A 33 2.19 -7.91 1.08
N ALA A 34 1.05 -7.53 1.67
CA ALA A 34 0.53 -8.16 2.88
C ALA A 34 0.27 -9.67 2.65
N LEU A 35 -0.40 -10.02 1.53
CA LEU A 35 -0.66 -11.41 1.17
C LEU A 35 0.63 -12.22 0.94
N THR A 36 1.62 -11.65 0.26
CA THR A 36 2.91 -12.31 0.06
C THR A 36 3.64 -12.55 1.38
N LEU A 37 3.67 -11.55 2.26
CA LEU A 37 4.33 -11.65 3.56
C LEU A 37 3.65 -12.65 4.50
N ASP A 38 2.32 -12.77 4.42
CA ASP A 38 1.55 -13.79 5.15
C ASP A 38 1.84 -15.21 4.67
N GLY A 39 1.92 -15.42 3.35
CA GLY A 39 2.37 -16.68 2.76
C GLY A 39 3.79 -17.05 3.22
N MET A 40 4.73 -16.10 3.14
CA MET A 40 6.11 -16.31 3.63
C MET A 40 6.15 -16.63 5.13
N PHE A 41 5.32 -15.97 5.95
CA PHE A 41 5.22 -16.29 7.38
C PHE A 41 4.86 -17.75 7.59
N THR A 42 3.84 -18.24 6.88
CA THR A 42 3.37 -19.63 6.99
C THR A 42 4.47 -20.63 6.60
N GLU A 43 5.14 -20.42 5.47
CA GLU A 43 6.25 -21.27 5.02
C GLU A 43 7.43 -21.27 6.01
N LEU A 44 7.80 -20.10 6.54
CA LEU A 44 8.90 -19.96 7.49
C LEU A 44 8.59 -20.61 8.84
N VAL A 45 7.33 -20.58 9.29
CA VAL A 45 6.88 -21.30 10.49
C VAL A 45 7.02 -22.81 10.29
N ASP A 46 6.60 -23.33 9.15
CA ASP A 46 6.72 -24.75 8.84
C ASP A 46 8.19 -25.21 8.76
N HIS A 47 9.04 -24.40 8.11
CA HIS A 47 10.49 -24.63 8.12
C HIS A 47 11.10 -24.56 9.52
N ALA A 48 10.66 -23.63 10.38
CA ALA A 48 11.13 -23.54 11.75
C ALA A 48 10.76 -24.81 12.55
N ALA A 49 9.50 -25.24 12.47
CA ALA A 49 8.99 -26.42 13.17
C ALA A 49 9.71 -27.69 12.71
N THR A 50 9.94 -27.85 11.41
CA THR A 50 10.65 -29.01 10.84
C THR A 50 12.12 -29.06 11.26
N ASN A 51 12.79 -27.92 11.42
CA ASN A 51 14.21 -27.86 11.75
C ASN A 51 14.50 -27.88 13.25
N LEU A 52 13.59 -27.40 14.11
CA LEU A 52 13.81 -27.29 15.55
C LEU A 52 14.36 -28.58 16.23
N PRO A 53 13.88 -29.80 15.91
CA PRO A 53 14.33 -31.01 16.59
C PRO A 53 15.79 -31.41 16.30
N GLN A 54 16.26 -31.18 15.07
CA GLN A 54 17.58 -31.66 14.59
C GLN A 54 18.58 -30.51 14.40
N TYR A 55 18.09 -29.34 14.01
CA TYR A 55 18.88 -28.16 13.67
C TYR A 55 18.31 -26.91 14.36
N PRO A 56 18.40 -26.81 15.70
CA PRO A 56 17.73 -25.77 16.48
C PRO A 56 18.14 -24.35 16.09
N LEU A 57 19.42 -24.12 15.77
CA LEU A 57 19.90 -22.81 15.30
C LEU A 57 19.30 -22.42 13.94
N THR A 58 19.06 -23.40 13.06
CA THR A 58 18.40 -23.18 11.77
C THR A 58 16.91 -22.90 11.98
N GLY A 59 16.25 -23.69 12.83
CA GLY A 59 14.86 -23.48 13.21
C GLY A 59 14.63 -22.08 13.81
N GLU A 60 15.50 -21.64 14.72
CA GLU A 60 15.44 -20.30 15.31
C GLU A 60 15.63 -19.18 14.28
N ARG A 61 16.51 -19.37 13.27
CA ARG A 61 16.68 -18.42 12.17
C ARG A 61 15.39 -18.27 11.36
N PHE A 62 14.74 -19.37 11.01
CA PHE A 62 13.46 -19.34 10.30
C PHE A 62 12.36 -18.70 11.16
N ALA A 63 12.28 -19.02 12.45
CA ALA A 63 11.32 -18.40 13.36
C ALA A 63 11.49 -16.87 13.43
N ARG A 64 12.73 -16.36 13.50
CA ARG A 64 12.99 -14.90 13.46
C ARG A 64 12.59 -14.26 12.14
N LEU A 65 12.81 -14.95 11.01
CA LEU A 65 12.36 -14.47 9.71
C LEU A 65 10.83 -14.46 9.62
N ALA A 66 10.16 -15.48 10.16
CA ALA A 66 8.69 -15.55 10.21
C ALA A 66 8.11 -14.34 10.97
N LEU A 67 8.64 -14.06 12.17
CA LEU A 67 8.18 -12.91 12.97
C LEU A 67 8.38 -11.57 12.24
N ARG A 68 9.47 -11.42 11.48
CA ARG A 68 9.69 -10.24 10.63
C ARG A 68 8.67 -10.16 9.50
N ALA A 69 8.38 -11.26 8.82
CA ALA A 69 7.37 -11.32 7.76
C ALA A 69 5.98 -10.91 8.30
N GLN A 70 5.57 -11.47 9.43
CA GLN A 70 4.31 -11.14 10.10
C GLN A 70 4.23 -9.66 10.52
N SER A 71 5.30 -9.13 11.11
CA SER A 71 5.39 -7.71 11.49
C SER A 71 5.22 -6.80 10.27
N ASN A 72 5.89 -7.13 9.16
CA ASN A 72 5.80 -6.34 7.93
C ASN A 72 4.42 -6.48 7.27
N CYS A 73 3.79 -7.66 7.31
CA CYS A 73 2.41 -7.84 6.84
C CYS A 73 1.45 -6.90 7.60
N SER A 74 1.55 -6.88 8.93
CA SER A 74 0.75 -5.99 9.77
C SER A 74 0.99 -4.51 9.44
N ALA A 75 2.26 -4.13 9.19
CA ALA A 75 2.61 -2.77 8.80
C ALA A 75 2.01 -2.38 7.43
N SER A 76 2.04 -3.27 6.44
CA SER A 76 1.43 -3.05 5.13
C SER A 76 -0.08 -2.86 5.22
N LEU A 77 -0.77 -3.67 6.04
CA LEU A 77 -2.22 -3.53 6.27
C LEU A 77 -2.57 -2.20 6.94
N VAL A 78 -1.77 -1.78 7.94
CA VAL A 78 -1.96 -0.47 8.60
C VAL A 78 -1.72 0.69 7.63
N ALA A 79 -0.70 0.60 6.78
CA ALA A 79 -0.42 1.60 5.75
C ALA A 79 -1.57 1.67 4.72
N MET A 80 -2.09 0.52 4.29
CA MET A 80 -3.21 0.42 3.37
C MET A 80 -4.47 1.08 3.95
N ALA A 81 -4.81 0.77 5.21
CA ALA A 81 -5.95 1.37 5.89
C ALA A 81 -5.84 2.90 5.98
N LYS A 82 -4.61 3.42 6.20
CA LYS A 82 -4.34 4.87 6.19
C LYS A 82 -4.51 5.47 4.79
N ALA A 83 -4.02 4.81 3.74
CA ALA A 83 -4.19 5.25 2.36
C ALA A 83 -5.67 5.31 1.96
N GLN A 84 -6.44 4.27 2.30
CA GLN A 84 -7.88 4.23 2.05
C GLN A 84 -8.64 5.31 2.84
N LYS A 85 -8.25 5.58 4.08
CA LYS A 85 -8.84 6.68 4.86
C LYS A 85 -8.57 8.04 4.21
N ALA A 86 -7.39 8.25 3.63
CA ALA A 86 -7.05 9.49 2.94
C ALA A 86 -7.80 9.67 1.60
N LEU A 87 -8.24 8.59 0.97
CA LEU A 87 -9.03 8.65 -0.27
C LEU A 87 -10.49 9.02 -0.03
N ARG A 88 -11.06 8.66 1.13
CA ARG A 88 -12.48 8.87 1.45
C ARG A 88 -12.96 10.33 1.30
N PRO A 89 -12.24 11.35 1.83
CA PRO A 89 -12.61 12.75 1.65
C PRO A 89 -12.57 13.21 0.18
N ALA A 90 -11.65 12.67 -0.63
CA ALA A 90 -11.54 13.03 -2.04
C ALA A 90 -12.67 12.46 -2.91
N GLN A 91 -13.33 11.40 -2.45
CA GLN A 91 -14.51 10.83 -3.10
C GLN A 91 -15.78 11.62 -2.77
N ASP A 92 -15.90 12.08 -1.52
CA ASP A 92 -17.03 12.90 -1.07
C ASP A 92 -17.04 14.26 -1.78
N ASP A 93 -15.87 14.89 -2.00
CA ASP A 93 -15.71 16.14 -2.78
C ASP A 93 -16.01 15.99 -4.29
N ALA A 94 -16.02 14.76 -4.83
CA ALA A 94 -16.26 14.49 -6.25
C ALA A 94 -17.72 14.15 -6.56
N ALA A 95 -18.55 13.97 -5.53
CA ALA A 95 -19.98 13.64 -5.63
C ALA A 95 -20.90 14.88 -5.54
N GLU A 96 -20.33 16.06 -5.30
CA GLU A 96 -21.01 17.37 -5.26
C GLU A 96 -20.73 18.21 -6.52
#